data_AF-A0A7W1R7D2-F1
#
_entry.id   AF-A0A7W1R7D2-F1
#
_cell.length_a   1.000
_cell.length_b   1.000
_cell.length_c   1.000
_cell.angle_alpha   90.00
_cell.angle_beta   90.00
_cell.angle_gamma   90.00
#
_symmetry.space_group_name_H-M   'P 1'
#
loop_
_entity.id
_entity.type
_entity.pdbx_description
1 polymer ?
#
loop_
_entity_poly.entity_id
_entity_poly.type
_entity_poly.pdbx_seq_one_letter_code
_entity_poly.pdbx_strand_id
1 'polypeptide(L)'
;MIPQPPAADVSVTWPSGPTSAHVAEMLRTLELNILRRLDGILHGNYQGLTPGHGSEPGESRIYQPGDDVRRIDWSVTARTQQTHVREQIADRDLEGWLVVDTSASMQFGTIKDEKASVALAAAACVGFL
;
A
#
# COMPACT_ATOMS: atom_id res chain seq x y z
N MET A 1 17.48 -26.36 -38.29
CA MET A 1 16.09 -25.92 -38.49
C MET A 1 15.35 -26.19 -37.19
N ILE A 2 15.25 -25.18 -36.32
CA ILE A 2 14.59 -25.30 -35.00
C ILE A 2 13.08 -25.08 -35.24
N PRO A 3 12.19 -25.98 -34.77
CA PRO A 3 10.75 -25.80 -34.94
C PRO A 3 10.28 -24.60 -34.12
N GLN A 4 9.54 -23.70 -34.78
CA GLN A 4 8.79 -22.63 -34.13
C GLN A 4 7.69 -23.25 -33.24
N PRO A 5 7.55 -22.84 -31.96
CA PRO A 5 6.43 -23.28 -31.14
C PRO A 5 5.11 -22.71 -31.70
N PRO A 6 3.98 -23.44 -31.58
CA PRO A 6 2.70 -22.96 -32.10
C PRO A 6 2.29 -21.67 -31.38
N ALA A 7 1.80 -20.70 -32.15
CA ALA A 7 1.18 -19.49 -31.61
C ALA A 7 -0.05 -19.89 -30.79
N ALA A 8 0.06 -19.81 -29.47
CA ALA A 8 -1.07 -20.04 -28.57
C ALA A 8 -2.05 -18.86 -28.71
N ASP A 9 -3.15 -19.09 -29.41
CA ASP A 9 -4.36 -18.26 -29.31
C ASP A 9 -4.95 -18.48 -27.91
N VAL A 10 -4.43 -17.74 -26.93
CA VAL A 10 -5.03 -17.67 -25.60
C VAL A 10 -6.07 -16.55 -25.64
N SER A 11 -7.24 -16.86 -26.19
CA SER A 11 -8.45 -16.10 -25.89
C SER A 11 -8.77 -16.30 -24.40
N VAL A 12 -8.18 -15.46 -23.55
CA VAL A 12 -8.53 -15.36 -22.12
C VAL A 12 -9.98 -14.87 -22.07
N THR A 13 -10.91 -15.80 -22.07
CA THR A 13 -12.28 -15.54 -21.67
C THR A 13 -12.25 -15.39 -20.15
N TRP A 14 -12.21 -14.15 -19.69
CA TRP A 14 -12.48 -13.88 -18.28
C TRP A 14 -13.88 -14.43 -18.01
N PRO A 15 -14.06 -15.45 -17.13
CA PRO A 15 -15.39 -15.78 -16.68
C PRO A 15 -15.99 -14.49 -16.14
N SER A 16 -17.29 -14.28 -16.36
CA SER A 16 -18.01 -13.21 -15.69
C SER A 16 -17.79 -13.44 -14.21
N GLY A 17 -16.88 -12.67 -13.62
CA GLY A 17 -16.46 -12.85 -12.24
C GLY A 17 -17.65 -12.72 -11.30
N PRO A 18 -17.48 -13.02 -10.00
CA PRO A 18 -18.52 -12.77 -9.02
C PRO A 18 -19.04 -11.33 -9.16
N THR A 19 -20.36 -11.17 -9.09
CA THR A 19 -20.98 -9.84 -9.18
C THR A 19 -20.41 -8.92 -8.09
N SER A 20 -20.35 -7.62 -8.34
CA SER A 20 -19.85 -6.65 -7.36
C SER A 20 -20.57 -6.72 -6.01
N ALA A 21 -21.88 -7.02 -6.02
CA ALA A 21 -22.66 -7.25 -4.82
C ALA A 21 -22.21 -8.50 -4.03
N HIS A 22 -21.91 -9.58 -4.73
CA HIS A 22 -21.40 -10.82 -4.14
C HIS A 22 -19.99 -10.61 -3.56
N VAL A 23 -19.11 -9.94 -4.30
CA VAL A 23 -17.79 -9.53 -3.82
C VAL A 23 -17.91 -8.68 -2.56
N ALA A 24 -18.80 -7.68 -2.54
CA ALA A 24 -19.01 -6.83 -1.38
C ALA A 24 -19.45 -7.63 -0.15
N GLU A 25 -20.29 -8.65 -0.32
CA GLU A 25 -20.72 -9.52 0.78
C GLU A 25 -19.57 -10.39 1.31
N MET A 26 -18.78 -10.99 0.43
CA MET A 26 -17.60 -11.75 0.82
C MET A 26 -16.60 -10.89 1.60
N LEU A 27 -16.40 -9.63 1.18
CA LEU A 27 -15.54 -8.68 1.86
C LEU A 27 -16.00 -8.32 3.26
N ARG A 28 -17.33 -8.28 3.54
CA ARG A 28 -17.82 -8.03 4.91
C ARG A 28 -17.37 -9.11 5.89
N THR A 29 -17.17 -10.33 5.40
CA THR A 29 -16.76 -11.48 6.19
C THR A 29 -15.25 -11.76 6.13
N LEU A 30 -14.49 -10.99 5.34
CA LEU A 30 -13.06 -11.23 5.15
C LEU A 30 -12.26 -10.75 6.37
N GLU A 31 -11.62 -11.68 7.06
CA GLU A 31 -10.63 -11.39 8.09
C GLU A 31 -9.22 -11.55 7.51
N LEU A 32 -8.43 -10.46 7.57
CA LEU A 32 -7.03 -10.47 7.14
C LEU A 32 -6.11 -10.70 8.34
N ASN A 33 -5.42 -11.83 8.36
CA ASN A 33 -4.43 -12.10 9.39
C ASN A 33 -3.04 -11.62 8.93
N ILE A 34 -2.49 -10.63 9.65
CA ILE A 34 -1.17 -10.08 9.36
C ILE A 34 -0.12 -10.97 10.06
N LEU A 35 0.49 -11.87 9.28
CA LEU A 35 1.49 -12.81 9.80
C LEU A 35 2.84 -12.14 10.13
N ARG A 36 3.18 -11.06 9.44
CA ARG A 36 4.42 -10.30 9.67
C ARG A 36 4.21 -8.85 9.26
N ARG A 37 4.50 -7.91 10.16
CA ARG A 37 4.64 -6.50 9.80
C ARG A 37 5.99 -6.32 9.11
N LEU A 38 5.99 -5.75 7.90
CA LEU A 38 7.21 -5.27 7.29
C LEU A 38 7.59 -3.96 7.98
N ASP A 39 8.57 -4.02 8.88
CA ASP A 39 9.20 -2.81 9.42
C ASP A 39 10.16 -2.28 8.33
N GLY A 40 9.62 -1.44 7.45
CA GLY A 40 10.37 -0.81 6.37
C GLY A 40 10.17 0.70 6.39
N ILE A 41 11.23 1.43 6.72
CA ILE A 41 11.33 2.88 6.54
C ILE A 41 11.46 3.12 5.02
N LEU A 42 10.35 3.08 4.29
CA LEU A 42 10.30 3.38 2.86
C LEU A 42 10.23 4.90 2.68
N HIS A 43 11.37 5.50 2.31
CA HIS A 43 11.47 6.90 1.91
C HIS A 43 10.90 7.05 0.49
N GLY A 44 9.69 7.58 0.40
CA GLY A 44 8.87 7.68 -0.80
C GLY A 44 8.47 9.10 -1.18
N ASN A 45 7.72 9.30 -2.27
CA ASN A 45 7.34 10.61 -2.80
C ASN A 45 5.94 11.12 -2.39
N TYR A 46 5.29 10.52 -1.39
CA TYR A 46 3.95 10.89 -0.93
C TYR A 46 3.89 11.27 0.55
N GLN A 47 3.25 12.41 0.84
CA GLN A 47 3.07 12.99 2.16
C GLN A 47 2.19 12.11 3.08
N GLY A 48 2.75 11.65 4.19
CA GLY A 48 2.02 10.95 5.24
C GLY A 48 1.20 11.89 6.13
N LEU A 49 0.04 11.41 6.58
CA LEU A 49 -0.88 12.10 7.49
C LEU A 49 -0.36 12.22 8.94
N THR A 50 0.93 12.00 9.18
CA THR A 50 1.54 12.06 10.51
C THR A 50 2.94 12.65 10.41
N PRO A 51 3.32 13.59 11.29
CA PRO A 51 4.69 14.12 11.33
C PRO A 51 5.73 13.01 11.54
N GLY A 52 6.84 13.05 10.80
CA GLY A 52 7.92 12.06 10.91
C GLY A 52 9.06 12.31 9.93
N HIS A 53 9.98 11.36 9.77
CA HIS A 53 11.15 11.51 8.91
C HIS A 53 10.72 11.45 7.43
N GLY A 54 10.72 12.60 6.76
CA GLY A 54 10.51 12.71 5.30
C GLY A 54 11.27 13.89 4.72
N SER A 55 11.32 13.96 3.39
CA SER A 55 12.16 14.93 2.67
C SER A 55 11.45 16.24 2.41
N GLU A 56 10.12 16.27 2.54
CA GLU A 56 9.29 17.44 2.27
C GLU A 56 9.30 18.42 3.47
N PRO A 57 9.61 19.72 3.24
CA PRO A 57 9.61 20.72 4.29
C PRO A 57 8.17 21.02 4.74
N GLY A 58 7.85 20.70 6.00
CA GLY A 58 6.62 21.10 6.67
C GLY A 58 6.69 22.53 7.24
N GLU A 59 5.72 22.87 8.09
CA GLU A 59 5.69 24.17 8.77
C GLU A 59 6.84 24.32 9.78
N SER A 60 7.22 25.58 10.05
CA SER A 60 8.20 25.91 11.07
C SER A 60 7.51 26.18 12.39
N ARG A 61 7.94 25.52 13.46
CA ARG A 61 7.44 25.74 14.81
C ARG A 61 8.52 26.23 15.75
N ILE A 62 8.13 26.80 16.89
CA ILE A 62 9.07 27.21 17.95
C ILE A 62 9.81 25.97 18.49
N TYR A 63 11.12 26.13 18.68
CA TYR A 63 12.01 25.14 19.28
C TYR A 63 11.55 24.78 20.70
N GLN A 64 11.56 23.50 21.01
CA GLN A 64 11.39 22.97 22.35
C GLN A 64 12.63 22.18 22.79
N PRO A 65 12.99 22.20 24.09
CA PRO A 65 14.09 21.39 24.60
C PRO A 65 13.90 19.91 24.25
N GLY A 66 14.87 19.32 23.55
CA GLY A 66 14.81 17.96 23.02
C GLY A 66 14.74 17.87 21.50
N ASP A 67 14.46 18.99 20.82
CA ASP A 67 14.51 19.04 19.36
C ASP A 67 15.96 18.98 18.83
N ASP A 68 16.14 18.32 17.67
CA ASP A 68 17.43 18.27 16.98
C ASP A 68 17.80 19.65 16.42
N VAL A 69 18.89 20.22 16.93
CA VAL A 69 19.44 21.52 16.52
C VAL A 69 19.82 21.57 15.04
N ARG A 70 20.07 20.43 14.39
CA ARG A 70 20.36 20.37 12.95
C ARG A 70 19.15 20.72 12.09
N ARG A 71 17.95 20.70 12.67
CA ARG A 71 16.68 21.00 12.01
C ARG A 71 16.23 22.45 12.18
N ILE A 72 17.07 23.32 12.75
CA ILE A 72 16.74 24.74 12.96
C ILE A 72 16.51 25.44 11.60
N ASP A 73 15.38 26.13 11.49
CA ASP A 73 15.11 27.04 10.39
C ASP A 73 15.76 28.40 10.67
N TRP A 74 16.99 28.58 10.19
CA TRP A 74 17.74 29.82 10.37
C TRP A 74 17.08 31.02 9.69
N SER A 75 16.31 30.83 8.62
CA SER A 75 15.65 31.93 7.90
C SER A 75 14.50 32.52 8.70
N VAL A 76 13.62 31.66 9.23
CA VAL A 76 12.51 32.09 10.10
C VAL A 76 13.05 32.60 11.44
N THR A 77 14.06 31.94 11.99
CA THR A 77 14.71 32.36 13.24
C THR A 77 15.32 33.75 13.14
N ALA A 78 15.99 34.07 12.03
CA ALA A 78 16.58 35.40 11.82
C ALA A 78 15.52 36.51 11.79
N ARG A 79 14.35 36.24 11.18
CA ARG A 79 13.26 37.22 11.04
C ARG A 79 12.47 37.41 12.32
N THR A 80 12.23 36.34 13.06
CA THR A 80 11.39 36.34 14.28
C THR A 80 12.19 36.58 15.55
N GLN A 81 13.53 36.46 15.49
CA GLN A 81 14.43 36.49 16.65
C GLN A 81 14.10 35.39 17.69
N GLN A 82 13.35 34.36 17.29
CA GLN A 82 12.99 33.20 18.11
C GLN A 82 13.43 31.93 17.38
N THR A 83 14.01 30.96 18.10
CA THR A 83 14.50 29.73 17.47
C THR A 83 13.33 28.89 16.97
N HIS A 84 13.32 28.62 15.67
CA HIS A 84 12.33 27.77 15.01
C HIS A 84 12.98 26.48 14.50
N VAL A 85 12.25 25.38 14.57
CA VAL A 85 12.62 24.06 14.02
C VAL A 85 11.69 23.73 12.87
N ARG A 86 12.25 23.23 11.78
CA ARG A 86 11.48 22.81 10.61
C ARG A 86 10.93 21.40 10.82
N GLU A 87 9.61 21.28 10.82
CA GLU A 87 8.96 19.98 10.83
C GLU A 87 9.11 19.32 9.46
N GLN A 88 9.20 18.00 9.47
CA GLN A 88 9.27 17.18 8.26
C GLN A 88 7.97 16.39 8.24
N ILE A 89 7.31 16.40 7.10
CA ILE A 89 6.16 15.53 6.87
C ILE A 89 6.75 14.16 6.54
N ALA A 90 6.32 13.11 7.23
CA ALA A 90 6.83 11.77 6.97
C ALA A 90 6.37 11.33 5.59
N ASP A 91 7.28 10.92 4.72
CA ASP A 91 6.88 10.29 3.47
C ASP A 91 6.68 8.79 3.72
N ARG A 92 5.57 8.22 3.24
CA ARG A 92 5.31 6.78 3.33
C ARG A 92 4.91 6.25 1.95
N ASP A 93 5.85 5.61 1.24
CA ASP A 93 5.51 4.76 0.10
C ASP A 93 5.25 3.34 0.60
N LEU A 94 4.02 2.86 0.40
CA LEU A 94 3.67 1.46 0.61
C LEU A 94 3.85 0.71 -0.72
N GLU A 95 5.01 0.10 -0.92
CA GLU A 95 5.18 -0.87 -2.01
C GLU A 95 4.79 -2.27 -1.47
N GLY A 96 3.63 -2.76 -1.93
CA GLY A 96 3.09 -4.06 -1.56
C GLY A 96 3.04 -5.00 -2.75
N TRP A 97 3.40 -6.27 -2.52
CA TRP A 97 3.24 -7.33 -3.51
C TRP A 97 2.09 -8.25 -3.07
N LEU A 98 1.11 -8.42 -3.94
CA LEU A 98 0.05 -9.41 -3.77
C LEU A 98 0.32 -10.61 -4.67
N VAL A 99 0.45 -11.79 -4.08
CA VAL A 99 0.61 -13.04 -4.81
C VAL A 99 -0.62 -13.91 -4.57
N VAL A 100 -1.29 -14.31 -5.64
CA VAL A 100 -2.49 -15.14 -5.60
C VAL A 100 -2.18 -16.47 -6.28
N ASP A 101 -2.47 -17.58 -5.60
CA ASP A 101 -2.42 -18.91 -6.21
C ASP A 101 -3.57 -19.06 -7.22
N THR A 102 -3.26 -19.52 -8.43
CA THR A 102 -4.22 -19.75 -9.53
C THR A 102 -4.24 -21.22 -9.97
N SER A 103 -3.60 -22.10 -9.20
CA SER A 103 -3.55 -23.53 -9.47
C SER A 103 -4.92 -24.21 -9.31
N ALA A 104 -5.04 -25.44 -9.82
CA ALA A 104 -6.28 -26.22 -9.77
C ALA A 104 -6.80 -26.48 -8.34
N SER A 105 -5.94 -26.42 -7.31
CA SER A 105 -6.38 -26.53 -5.91
C SER A 105 -7.28 -25.37 -5.44
N MET A 106 -7.36 -24.30 -6.22
CA MET A 106 -8.24 -23.15 -5.96
C MET A 106 -9.67 -23.35 -6.49
N GLN A 107 -9.90 -24.36 -7.34
CA GLN A 107 -11.21 -24.73 -7.91
C GLN A 107 -11.99 -25.67 -6.99
N PHE A 108 -11.88 -25.45 -5.68
CA PHE A 108 -12.62 -26.20 -4.66
C PHE A 108 -13.09 -25.21 -3.59
N GLY A 109 -14.22 -25.48 -2.97
CA GLY A 109 -14.77 -24.60 -1.95
C GLY A 109 -15.99 -25.17 -1.27
N THR A 110 -16.75 -24.27 -0.67
CA THR A 110 -18.04 -24.61 -0.04
C THR A 110 -19.16 -24.57 -1.06
N ILE A 111 -20.38 -24.94 -0.67
CA ILE A 111 -21.58 -24.80 -1.52
C ILE A 111 -21.75 -23.36 -2.03
N LYS A 112 -21.25 -22.38 -1.28
CA LYS A 112 -21.44 -20.95 -1.58
C LYS A 112 -20.37 -20.39 -2.52
N ASP A 113 -19.11 -20.75 -2.30
CA ASP A 113 -17.98 -20.10 -2.96
C ASP A 113 -16.77 -21.02 -3.10
N GLU A 114 -16.10 -20.89 -4.25
CA GLU A 114 -14.77 -21.45 -4.51
C GLU A 114 -13.67 -20.58 -3.88
N LYS A 115 -12.54 -21.21 -3.51
CA LYS A 115 -11.37 -20.49 -3.01
C LYS A 115 -10.86 -19.43 -3.99
N ALA A 116 -10.93 -19.70 -5.30
CA ALA A 116 -10.56 -18.75 -6.35
C ALA A 116 -11.40 -17.45 -6.29
N SER A 117 -12.71 -17.56 -6.06
CA SER A 117 -13.60 -16.39 -5.95
C SER A 117 -13.29 -15.55 -4.71
N VAL A 118 -12.98 -16.21 -3.58
CA VAL A 118 -12.56 -15.53 -2.33
C VAL A 118 -11.23 -14.79 -2.55
N ALA A 119 -10.26 -15.45 -3.18
CA ALA A 119 -8.96 -14.85 -3.45
C ALA A 119 -9.06 -13.65 -4.41
N LEU A 120 -9.92 -13.73 -5.43
CA LEU A 120 -10.18 -12.62 -6.34
C LEU A 120 -10.83 -11.41 -5.64
N ALA A 121 -11.83 -11.66 -4.77
CA ALA A 121 -12.47 -10.61 -3.98
C ALA A 121 -11.45 -9.90 -3.06
N ALA A 122 -10.61 -10.67 -2.36
CA ALA A 122 -9.54 -10.13 -1.52
C ALA A 122 -8.52 -9.32 -2.33
N ALA A 123 -8.13 -9.82 -3.51
CA ALA A 123 -7.21 -9.12 -4.40
C ALA A 123 -7.77 -7.79 -4.91
N ALA A 124 -9.05 -7.77 -5.30
CA ALA A 124 -9.72 -6.55 -5.73
C ALA A 124 -9.79 -5.50 -4.60
N CYS A 125 -10.00 -5.93 -3.35
CA CYS A 125 -9.99 -5.03 -2.20
C CYS A 125 -8.61 -4.45 -1.94
N VAL A 126 -7.56 -5.28 -1.95
CA VAL A 126 -6.17 -4.82 -1.76
C VAL A 126 -5.73 -3.88 -2.87
N GLY A 127 -6.14 -4.11 -4.11
CA GLY A 127 -5.80 -3.25 -5.24
C GLY A 127 -6.66 -1.98 -5.38
N PHE A 128 -7.76 -1.86 -4.63
CA PHE A 128 -8.60 -0.66 -4.61
C PHE A 128 -8.16 0.36 -3.53
N LEU A 129 -7.56 -0.12 -2.43
CA LEU A 129 -7.00 0.70 -1.37
C LEU A 129 -5.76 1.47 -1.83
#